data_AF-A0A8H4UEH6-F1
#
_entry.id   AF-A0A8H4UEH6-F1
#
_cell.length_a   1.000
_cell.length_b   1.000
_cell.length_c   1.000
_cell.angle_alpha   90.00
_cell.angle_beta   90.00
_cell.angle_gamma   90.00
#
_symmetry.space_group_name_H-M   'P 1'
#
loop_
_entity.id
_entity.type
_entity.pdbx_description
1 polymer ?
#
loop_
_entity_poly.entity_id
_entity_poly.type
_entity_poly.pdbx_seq_one_letter_code
_entity_poly.pdbx_strand_id
1 'polypeptide(L)'
;MASVARLSNAALRASLRSPSVNGSAFNAVRCYSAKTQTLKERFAELLPEKIEQVKALRKEHGSKVIDKVTLDQVYGGARGIKALVWEGSVLDSEEGIRFRGKTIPECQELLPKAPGGKEPLPEGLFWLLLTGEVPTEQQVRDLSAEWAARSDLPKFVEELIDHCPTDLHPMAQFSLAVTALEHTSSFAKAYAKGINKKEYWGYTFEDSMDLIAKLPNIASRIYQNVFKGGKVAPIQKDKDYSFNFANQLGFGDNADFVELMRLYLTIHTDHEGGNVSAHTTHLVGSALSSPFLSLSAGLNGLAGPLHGLANQEVLNWLTEMKKVVGDDLSDKAITDYLWSTLNAGRVVPGYGHAVLRKTDPRYMAQRTFAQQKMPEDPMFKLVSQVYKIAPGVLTEHGKTKNPYPNVDAHSGVLLQYYGLTEASYYTVLFGVSRAIGVLPQLIIDRAFGAPIERPKSFSTEKWIEIAKKL
;
A
#
# COMPACT_ATOMS: atom_id res chain seq x y z
N MET A 1 23.19 -15.86 74.65
CA MET A 1 24.02 -17.04 74.98
C MET A 1 23.12 -18.26 75.04
N ALA A 2 23.51 -19.34 74.36
CA ALA A 2 23.23 -20.76 74.69
C ALA A 2 21.73 -21.20 74.82
N SER A 3 21.26 -22.37 74.44
CA SER A 3 21.86 -23.59 73.92
C SER A 3 20.73 -24.64 73.86
N VAL A 4 20.64 -25.35 72.74
CA VAL A 4 20.42 -26.80 72.61
C VAL A 4 19.12 -27.47 73.12
N ALA A 5 18.52 -28.13 72.13
CA ALA A 5 17.58 -29.26 72.09
C ALA A 5 17.61 -30.33 73.19
N ARG A 6 16.47 -31.05 73.36
CA ARG A 6 16.32 -32.49 73.03
C ARG A 6 14.96 -33.08 73.45
N LEU A 7 14.38 -33.89 72.54
CA LEU A 7 13.75 -35.24 72.70
C LEU A 7 12.53 -35.38 73.65
N SER A 8 11.49 -36.21 73.44
CA SER A 8 11.23 -37.35 72.55
C SER A 8 9.78 -37.87 72.71
N ASN A 9 9.20 -38.35 71.59
CA ASN A 9 8.35 -39.54 71.33
C ASN A 9 7.14 -40.00 72.17
N ALA A 10 6.19 -40.54 71.37
CA ALA A 10 5.13 -41.55 71.62
C ALA A 10 3.75 -41.00 72.05
N ALA A 11 2.58 -41.50 71.60
CA ALA A 11 2.20 -42.48 70.59
C ALA A 11 0.65 -42.49 70.43
N LEU A 12 0.20 -42.90 69.24
CA LEU A 12 -1.02 -43.66 68.87
C LEU A 12 -2.48 -43.17 69.13
N ARG A 13 -3.19 -43.09 67.99
CA ARG A 13 -4.54 -43.61 67.61
C ARG A 13 -5.78 -43.18 68.41
N ALA A 14 -6.75 -42.57 67.70
CA ALA A 14 -7.98 -43.26 67.28
C ALA A 14 -8.78 -42.40 66.26
N SER A 15 -9.34 -43.09 65.27
CA SER A 15 -10.22 -42.61 64.22
C SER A 15 -11.57 -42.14 64.72
N LEU A 16 -12.23 -41.21 64.00
CA LEU A 16 -13.66 -41.27 63.63
C LEU A 16 -13.97 -40.28 62.49
N ARG A 17 -14.91 -40.69 61.63
CA ARG A 17 -15.20 -40.24 60.26
C ARG A 17 -16.03 -38.95 60.17
N SER A 18 -15.90 -38.22 59.06
CA SER A 18 -16.99 -37.79 58.11
C SER A 18 -16.51 -36.62 57.22
N PRO A 19 -17.22 -36.25 56.13
CA PRO A 19 -17.32 -36.99 54.88
C PRO A 19 -16.75 -36.22 53.66
N SER A 20 -16.66 -36.97 52.56
CA SER A 20 -16.23 -36.63 51.20
C SER A 20 -16.63 -35.26 50.65
N VAL A 21 -15.64 -34.53 50.12
CA VAL A 21 -15.82 -33.58 49.02
C VAL A 21 -15.09 -34.17 47.80
N ASN A 22 -15.85 -34.43 46.74
CA ASN A 22 -15.38 -34.92 45.46
C ASN A 22 -14.28 -34.00 44.91
N GLY A 23 -13.05 -34.49 44.84
CA GLY A 23 -12.01 -33.91 44.00
C GLY A 23 -12.30 -34.25 42.55
N SER A 24 -13.03 -33.38 41.85
CA SER A 24 -13.01 -33.35 40.40
C SER A 24 -11.59 -32.95 39.97
N ALA A 25 -10.82 -33.94 39.51
CA ALA A 25 -9.57 -33.70 38.82
C ALA A 25 -9.86 -32.86 37.58
N PHE A 26 -9.63 -31.55 37.67
CA PHE A 26 -9.50 -30.71 36.49
C PHE A 26 -8.24 -31.16 35.76
N ASN A 27 -8.42 -32.06 34.80
CA ASN A 27 -7.48 -32.22 33.71
C ASN A 27 -7.41 -30.87 33.00
N ALA A 28 -6.46 -30.03 33.41
CA ALA A 28 -6.04 -28.89 32.63
C ALA A 28 -5.49 -29.44 31.32
N VAL A 29 -6.36 -29.52 30.31
CA VAL A 29 -5.93 -29.66 28.92
C VAL A 29 -5.09 -28.43 28.66
N ARG A 30 -3.76 -28.58 28.73
CA ARG A 30 -2.85 -27.66 28.09
C ARG A 30 -3.20 -27.72 26.61
N CYS A 31 -4.05 -26.81 26.16
CA CYS A 31 -4.14 -26.48 24.75
C CYS A 31 -2.75 -25.97 24.36
N TYR A 32 -1.93 -26.87 23.83
CA TYR A 32 -0.77 -26.46 23.05
C TYR A 32 -1.34 -25.65 21.88
N SER A 33 -1.30 -24.32 22.00
CA SER A 33 -1.50 -23.45 20.85
C SER A 33 -0.46 -23.88 19.82
N ALA A 34 -0.91 -24.54 18.76
CA ALA A 34 -0.05 -24.81 17.63
C ALA A 34 0.51 -23.46 17.17
N LYS A 35 1.84 -23.32 17.13
CA LYS A 35 2.51 -22.09 16.71
C LYS A 35 1.93 -21.70 15.34
N THR A 36 1.28 -20.53 15.27
CA THR A 36 0.77 -20.01 14.00
C THR A 36 1.95 -19.86 13.04
N GLN A 37 1.79 -20.41 11.84
CA GLN A 37 2.82 -20.35 10.81
C GLN A 37 3.08 -18.89 10.41
N THR A 38 4.35 -18.50 10.35
CA THR A 38 4.73 -17.14 9.95
C THR A 38 4.48 -16.90 8.46
N LEU A 39 4.37 -15.63 8.06
CA LEU A 39 4.23 -15.26 6.65
C LEU A 39 5.37 -15.81 5.79
N LYS A 40 6.62 -15.75 6.31
CA LYS A 40 7.80 -16.24 5.60
C LYS A 40 7.76 -17.75 5.40
N GLU A 41 7.39 -18.52 6.43
CA GLU A 41 7.22 -19.97 6.34
C GLU A 41 6.11 -20.32 5.35
N ARG A 42 4.96 -19.65 5.42
CA ARG A 42 3.84 -19.91 4.50
C ARG A 42 4.20 -19.61 3.06
N PHE A 43 4.85 -18.47 2.80
CA PHE A 43 5.30 -18.12 1.47
C PHE A 43 6.32 -19.15 0.95
N ALA A 44 7.28 -19.58 1.78
CA ALA A 44 8.27 -20.59 1.41
C ALA A 44 7.63 -21.93 1.00
N GLU A 45 6.54 -22.34 1.64
CA GLU A 45 5.79 -23.55 1.27
C GLU A 45 5.10 -23.44 -0.09
N LEU A 46 4.62 -22.26 -0.45
CA LEU A 46 3.94 -22.02 -1.73
C LEU A 46 4.93 -21.93 -2.91
N LEU A 47 6.19 -21.56 -2.65
CA LEU A 47 7.18 -21.26 -3.69
C LEU A 47 7.43 -22.42 -4.67
N PRO A 48 7.64 -23.68 -4.27
CA PRO A 48 7.95 -24.76 -5.21
C PRO A 48 6.86 -24.94 -6.27
N GLU A 49 5.59 -24.92 -5.86
CA GLU A 49 4.46 -25.05 -6.77
C GLU A 49 4.40 -23.88 -7.76
N LYS A 50 4.55 -22.64 -7.27
CA LYS A 50 4.50 -21.44 -8.13
C LYS A 50 5.66 -21.38 -9.11
N ILE A 51 6.86 -21.77 -8.69
CA ILE A 51 8.03 -21.86 -9.58
C ILE A 51 7.79 -22.88 -10.69
N GLU A 52 7.24 -24.06 -10.37
CA GLU A 52 6.92 -25.07 -11.38
C GLU A 52 5.79 -24.62 -12.30
N GLN A 53 4.78 -23.90 -11.80
CA GLN A 53 3.72 -23.30 -12.62
C GLN A 53 4.29 -22.34 -13.67
N VAL A 54 5.19 -21.42 -13.28
CA VAL A 54 5.84 -20.48 -14.20
C VAL A 54 6.72 -21.22 -15.21
N LYS A 55 7.47 -22.24 -14.78
CA LYS A 55 8.29 -23.07 -15.69
C LYS A 55 7.43 -23.82 -16.70
N ALA A 56 6.33 -24.43 -16.26
CA ALA A 56 5.41 -25.15 -17.13
C ALA A 56 4.80 -24.22 -18.17
N LEU A 57 4.29 -23.05 -17.74
CA LEU A 57 3.74 -22.03 -18.63
C LEU A 57 4.76 -21.61 -19.71
N ARG A 58 6.01 -21.33 -19.32
CA ARG A 58 7.06 -20.94 -20.26
C ARG A 58 7.51 -22.08 -21.17
N LYS A 59 7.52 -23.32 -20.67
CA LYS A 59 7.84 -24.51 -21.48
C LYS A 59 6.78 -24.74 -22.56
N GLU A 60 5.51 -24.59 -22.21
CA GLU A 60 4.40 -24.86 -23.12
C GLU A 60 4.11 -23.69 -24.07
N HIS A 61 4.29 -22.45 -23.61
CA HIS A 61 3.81 -21.25 -24.31
C HIS A 61 4.87 -20.18 -24.53
N GLY A 62 6.13 -20.38 -24.13
CA GLY A 62 7.17 -19.34 -24.14
C GLY A 62 7.49 -18.73 -25.52
N SER A 63 7.16 -19.43 -26.61
CA SER A 63 7.34 -18.93 -27.98
C SER A 63 6.04 -18.38 -28.61
N LYS A 64 4.92 -18.36 -27.88
CA LYS A 64 3.66 -17.80 -28.40
C LYS A 64 3.73 -16.29 -28.46
N VAL A 65 3.28 -15.72 -29.58
CA VAL A 65 3.14 -14.27 -29.75
C VAL A 65 1.93 -13.80 -28.94
N ILE A 66 2.15 -12.95 -27.93
CA ILE A 66 1.09 -12.42 -27.05
C ILE A 66 0.61 -11.02 -27.41
N ASP A 67 1.39 -10.32 -28.24
CA ASP A 67 1.12 -8.95 -28.68
C ASP A 67 1.94 -8.58 -29.93
N LYS A 68 1.53 -7.54 -30.65
CA LYS A 68 2.31 -6.90 -31.73
C LYS A 68 2.58 -5.46 -31.35
N VAL A 69 3.81 -5.00 -31.52
CA VAL A 69 4.22 -3.63 -31.17
C VAL A 69 4.31 -2.76 -32.43
N THR A 70 3.67 -1.60 -32.42
CA THR A 70 3.79 -0.59 -33.49
C THR A 70 4.83 0.47 -33.16
N LEU A 71 5.29 1.20 -34.18
CA LEU A 71 6.24 2.32 -33.99
C LEU A 71 5.65 3.43 -33.10
N ASP A 72 4.36 3.72 -33.23
CA ASP A 72 3.67 4.71 -32.39
C ASP A 72 3.64 4.29 -30.92
N GLN A 73 3.55 2.99 -30.61
CA GLN A 73 3.63 2.52 -29.23
C GLN A 73 5.04 2.68 -28.65
N VAL A 74 6.09 2.57 -29.48
CA VAL A 74 7.47 2.83 -29.05
C VAL A 74 7.66 4.31 -28.70
N TYR A 75 7.28 5.23 -29.60
CA TYR A 75 7.36 6.68 -29.31
C TYR A 75 6.39 7.12 -28.21
N GLY A 76 5.25 6.44 -28.09
CA GLY A 76 4.22 6.72 -27.10
C GLY A 76 4.50 6.17 -25.70
N GLY A 77 5.75 5.80 -25.39
CA GLY A 77 6.15 5.34 -24.06
C GLY A 77 5.59 3.96 -23.71
N ALA A 78 5.63 3.02 -24.65
CA ALA A 78 5.11 1.66 -24.50
C ALA A 78 3.60 1.57 -24.23
N ARG A 79 2.82 2.57 -24.67
CA ARG A 79 1.37 2.60 -24.46
C ARG A 79 0.70 1.34 -25.02
N GLY A 80 0.06 0.58 -24.12
CA GLY A 80 -0.67 -0.64 -24.46
C GLY A 80 0.21 -1.85 -24.80
N ILE A 81 1.53 -1.77 -24.62
CA ILE A 81 2.43 -2.92 -24.79
C ILE A 81 2.39 -3.79 -23.53
N LYS A 82 2.12 -5.09 -23.68
CA LYS A 82 2.25 -6.07 -22.59
C LYS A 82 3.74 -6.38 -22.33
N ALA A 83 4.36 -5.64 -21.40
CA ALA A 83 5.82 -5.61 -21.25
C ALA A 83 6.40 -6.37 -20.05
N LEU A 84 5.62 -6.62 -19.00
CA LEU A 84 6.12 -7.27 -17.77
C LEU A 84 5.09 -8.19 -17.12
N VAL A 85 5.57 -9.02 -16.18
CA VAL A 85 4.74 -9.86 -15.33
C VAL A 85 4.59 -9.17 -13.98
N TRP A 86 3.35 -9.03 -13.52
CA TRP A 86 3.00 -8.49 -12.21
C TRP A 86 1.91 -9.37 -11.60
N GLU A 87 2.20 -9.94 -10.45
CA GLU A 87 1.45 -11.06 -9.85
C GLU A 87 0.39 -10.58 -8.86
N GLY A 88 0.65 -9.47 -8.18
CA GLY A 88 -0.16 -8.97 -7.07
C GLY A 88 -1.54 -8.45 -7.49
N SER A 89 -1.62 -7.78 -8.64
CA SER A 89 -2.86 -7.15 -9.11
C SER A 89 -2.99 -7.07 -10.62
N VAL A 90 -4.24 -7.09 -11.09
CA VAL A 90 -4.62 -6.99 -12.51
C VAL A 90 -5.88 -6.15 -12.63
N LEU A 91 -5.91 -5.21 -13.59
CA LEU A 91 -7.07 -4.37 -13.86
C LEU A 91 -8.10 -5.11 -14.72
N ASP A 92 -9.31 -5.27 -14.20
CA ASP A 92 -10.49 -5.66 -14.95
C ASP A 92 -11.20 -4.41 -15.50
N SER A 93 -11.52 -4.39 -16.80
CA SER A 93 -12.12 -3.21 -17.42
C SER A 93 -13.54 -2.91 -16.92
N GLU A 94 -14.23 -3.89 -16.34
CA GLU A 94 -15.60 -3.77 -15.84
C GLU A 94 -15.65 -3.65 -14.31
N GLU A 95 -14.82 -4.43 -13.61
CA GLU A 95 -14.86 -4.54 -12.14
C GLU A 95 -13.73 -3.76 -11.43
N GLY A 96 -12.82 -3.15 -12.18
CA GLY A 96 -11.71 -2.39 -11.63
C GLY A 96 -10.52 -3.25 -11.19
N ILE A 97 -9.66 -2.67 -10.36
CA ILE A 97 -8.44 -3.36 -9.92
C ILE A 97 -8.79 -4.56 -9.05
N ARG A 98 -8.14 -5.70 -9.31
CA ARG A 98 -8.24 -6.91 -8.52
C ARG A 98 -6.93 -7.21 -7.80
N PHE A 99 -6.97 -7.48 -6.50
CA PHE A 99 -5.83 -7.96 -5.72
C PHE A 99 -5.88 -9.47 -5.63
N ARG A 100 -4.95 -10.15 -6.32
CA ARG A 100 -4.95 -11.62 -6.45
C ARG A 100 -6.32 -12.19 -6.83
N GLY A 101 -6.96 -11.55 -7.81
CA GLY A 101 -8.28 -11.92 -8.34
C GLY A 101 -9.49 -11.34 -7.59
N LYS A 102 -9.29 -10.78 -6.38
CA LYS A 102 -10.37 -10.21 -5.56
C LYS A 102 -10.60 -8.74 -5.87
N THR A 103 -11.84 -8.37 -6.11
CA THR A 103 -12.29 -6.97 -6.23
C THR A 103 -12.13 -6.22 -4.91
N ILE A 104 -12.21 -4.88 -4.95
CA ILE A 104 -12.18 -4.06 -3.73
C ILE A 104 -13.32 -4.44 -2.76
N PRO A 105 -14.59 -4.62 -3.18
CA PRO A 105 -15.65 -5.06 -2.27
C PRO A 105 -15.37 -6.43 -1.63
N GLU A 106 -14.87 -7.41 -2.39
CA GLU A 106 -14.48 -8.71 -1.83
C GLU A 106 -13.33 -8.57 -0.81
N CYS A 107 -12.38 -7.67 -1.05
CA CYS A 107 -11.32 -7.39 -0.08
C CYS A 107 -11.88 -6.74 1.20
N GLN A 108 -12.81 -5.80 1.09
CA GLN A 108 -13.47 -5.18 2.25
C GLN A 108 -14.27 -6.22 3.06
N GLU A 109 -14.89 -7.20 2.41
CA GLU A 109 -15.60 -8.28 3.07
C GLU A 109 -14.64 -9.26 3.76
N LEU A 110 -13.68 -9.81 3.01
CA LEU A 110 -12.87 -10.96 3.40
C LEU A 110 -11.66 -10.63 4.28
N LEU A 111 -11.04 -9.45 4.12
CA LEU A 111 -9.84 -9.13 4.87
C LEU A 111 -10.16 -8.82 6.34
N PRO A 112 -9.31 -9.29 7.29
CA PRO A 112 -9.46 -8.95 8.70
C PRO A 112 -9.44 -7.44 8.95
N LYS A 113 -10.19 -7.04 9.97
CA LYS A 113 -10.38 -5.66 10.41
C LYS A 113 -9.82 -5.51 11.82
N ALA A 114 -9.54 -4.28 12.24
CA ALA A 114 -9.21 -4.04 13.64
C ALA A 114 -10.39 -4.41 14.57
N PRO A 115 -10.15 -4.76 15.84
CA PRO A 115 -11.22 -4.97 16.81
C PRO A 115 -12.15 -3.74 16.89
N GLY A 116 -13.43 -3.93 16.55
CA GLY A 116 -14.43 -2.85 16.49
C GLY A 116 -14.34 -1.93 15.26
N GLY A 117 -13.35 -2.14 14.38
CA GLY A 117 -13.21 -1.46 13.10
C GLY A 117 -14.07 -2.10 12.00
N LYS A 118 -14.23 -1.36 10.91
CA LYS A 118 -15.02 -1.72 9.73
C LYS A 118 -14.16 -1.80 8.46
N GLU A 119 -13.05 -1.06 8.42
CA GLU A 119 -12.16 -1.03 7.27
C GLU A 119 -11.08 -2.14 7.32
N PRO A 120 -10.72 -2.72 6.15
CA PRO A 120 -9.71 -3.77 6.08
C PRO A 120 -8.33 -3.28 6.49
N LEU A 121 -7.56 -4.15 7.14
CA LEU A 121 -6.19 -3.86 7.56
C LEU A 121 -5.19 -4.04 6.40
N PRO A 122 -4.25 -3.09 6.17
CA PRO A 122 -3.24 -3.20 5.13
C PRO A 122 -2.29 -4.40 5.31
N GLU A 123 -2.07 -4.85 6.55
CA GLU A 123 -1.39 -6.10 6.89
C GLU A 123 -2.03 -7.28 6.16
N GLY A 124 -3.36 -7.34 6.17
CA GLY A 124 -4.12 -8.40 5.53
C GLY A 124 -3.96 -8.38 4.01
N LEU A 125 -3.89 -7.18 3.43
CA LEU A 125 -3.65 -7.02 2.00
C LEU A 125 -2.20 -7.38 1.62
N PHE A 126 -1.20 -7.04 2.43
CA PHE A 126 0.19 -7.48 2.20
C PHE A 126 0.28 -9.01 2.13
N TRP A 127 -0.35 -9.69 3.10
CA TRP A 127 -0.42 -11.15 3.12
C TRP A 127 -1.06 -11.69 1.84
N LEU A 128 -2.22 -11.13 1.45
CA LEU A 128 -2.91 -11.52 0.22
C LEU A 128 -2.00 -11.32 -1.00
N LEU A 129 -1.37 -10.16 -1.16
CA LEU A 129 -0.53 -9.87 -2.32
C LEU A 129 0.69 -10.79 -2.41
N LEU A 130 1.30 -11.15 -1.28
CA LEU A 130 2.47 -12.05 -1.27
C LEU A 130 2.09 -13.51 -1.49
N THR A 131 1.01 -13.99 -0.87
CA THR A 131 0.67 -15.43 -0.82
C THR A 131 -0.43 -15.86 -1.80
N GLY A 132 -1.33 -14.94 -2.19
CA GLY A 132 -2.58 -15.25 -2.89
C GLY A 132 -3.72 -15.70 -1.96
N GLU A 133 -3.49 -15.78 -0.64
CA GLU A 133 -4.43 -16.32 0.33
C GLU A 133 -5.02 -15.21 1.22
N VAL A 134 -6.28 -15.36 1.66
CA VAL A 134 -6.87 -14.47 2.67
C VAL A 134 -6.32 -14.86 4.04
N PRO A 135 -5.68 -13.96 4.79
CA PRO A 135 -5.17 -14.31 6.11
C PRO A 135 -6.29 -14.43 7.14
N THR A 136 -6.03 -15.25 8.15
CA THR A 136 -6.80 -15.29 9.40
C THR A 136 -6.52 -14.05 10.25
N GLU A 137 -7.40 -13.76 11.21
CA GLU A 137 -7.17 -12.65 12.14
C GLU A 137 -5.87 -12.82 12.94
N GLN A 138 -5.51 -14.05 13.32
CA GLN A 138 -4.28 -14.28 14.08
C GLN A 138 -3.04 -13.95 13.25
N GLN A 139 -3.02 -14.34 11.97
CA GLN A 139 -1.93 -14.00 11.05
C GLN A 139 -1.80 -12.48 10.87
N VAL A 140 -2.90 -11.75 10.80
CA VAL A 140 -2.88 -10.28 10.73
C VAL A 140 -2.36 -9.66 12.03
N ARG A 141 -2.78 -10.17 13.20
CA ARG A 141 -2.26 -9.73 14.50
C ARG A 141 -0.76 -9.97 14.64
N ASP A 142 -0.29 -11.15 14.24
CA ASP A 142 1.13 -11.50 14.29
C ASP A 142 1.96 -10.60 13.36
N LEU A 143 1.45 -10.34 12.15
CA LEU A 143 2.10 -9.42 11.20
C LEU A 143 2.13 -7.97 11.72
N SER A 144 1.04 -7.51 12.35
CA SER A 144 0.99 -6.18 12.99
C SER A 144 2.07 -6.05 14.07
N ALA A 145 2.20 -7.06 14.93
CA ALA A 145 3.21 -7.10 15.99
C ALA A 145 4.63 -7.18 15.41
N GLU A 146 4.83 -7.93 14.33
CA GLU A 146 6.11 -8.03 13.63
C GLU A 146 6.53 -6.68 13.03
N TRP A 147 5.63 -5.96 12.35
CA TRP A 147 5.93 -4.63 11.84
C TRP A 147 6.18 -3.62 12.96
N ALA A 148 5.41 -3.65 14.04
CA ALA A 148 5.69 -2.80 15.21
C ALA A 148 7.10 -3.06 15.79
N ALA A 149 7.52 -4.33 15.86
CA ALA A 149 8.85 -4.71 16.36
C ALA A 149 10.02 -4.32 15.43
N ARG A 150 9.76 -4.17 14.12
CA ARG A 150 10.77 -3.82 13.10
C ARG A 150 10.84 -2.30 12.79
N SER A 151 10.02 -1.50 13.46
CA SER A 151 9.73 -0.11 13.09
C SER A 151 10.82 0.91 13.48
N ASP A 152 11.74 0.55 14.39
CA ASP A 152 12.77 1.46 14.90
C ASP A 152 13.68 1.98 13.77
N LEU A 153 13.96 3.29 13.78
CA LEU A 153 14.88 3.92 12.85
C LEU A 153 16.30 3.98 13.42
N PRO A 154 17.33 3.72 12.61
CA PRO A 154 18.70 4.05 12.99
C PRO A 154 18.83 5.54 13.28
N LYS A 155 19.61 5.90 14.31
CA LYS A 155 19.71 7.29 14.78
C LYS A 155 20.12 8.27 13.68
N PHE A 156 21.05 7.88 12.81
CA PHE A 156 21.51 8.71 11.71
C PHE A 156 20.41 9.01 10.67
N VAL A 157 19.41 8.14 10.51
CA VAL A 157 18.28 8.38 9.60
C VAL A 157 17.31 9.38 10.21
N GLU A 158 17.07 9.29 11.53
CA GLU A 158 16.28 10.31 12.23
C GLU A 158 16.94 11.68 12.08
N GLU A 159 18.24 11.77 12.37
CA GLU A 159 19.01 13.00 12.26
C GLU A 159 19.04 13.52 10.82
N LEU A 160 19.14 12.65 9.83
CA LEU A 160 19.08 13.05 8.43
C LEU A 160 17.76 13.75 8.09
N ILE A 161 16.62 13.22 8.56
CA ILE A 161 15.29 13.81 8.35
C ILE A 161 15.16 15.12 9.15
N ASP A 162 15.64 15.14 10.39
CA ASP A 162 15.54 16.30 11.29
C ASP A 162 16.35 17.51 10.79
N HIS A 163 17.41 17.29 10.01
CA HIS A 163 18.23 18.35 9.42
C HIS A 163 17.82 18.72 7.99
N CYS A 164 16.80 18.08 7.40
CA CYS A 164 16.26 18.56 6.12
C CYS A 164 15.65 19.97 6.32
N PRO A 165 15.89 20.91 5.38
CA PRO A 165 15.24 22.20 5.47
C PRO A 165 13.73 22.02 5.22
N THR A 166 12.90 22.82 5.90
CA THR A 166 11.44 22.65 5.89
C THR A 166 10.81 22.96 4.51
N ASP A 167 11.53 23.64 3.62
CA ASP A 167 11.11 23.92 2.25
C ASP A 167 11.53 22.83 1.24
N LEU A 168 12.31 21.83 1.65
CA LEU A 168 12.57 20.65 0.84
C LEU A 168 11.28 19.82 0.72
N HIS A 169 10.86 19.54 -0.51
CA HIS A 169 9.60 18.84 -0.78
C HIS A 169 9.49 17.51 0.00
N PRO A 170 8.34 17.20 0.65
CA PRO A 170 8.19 16.00 1.49
C PRO A 170 8.58 14.68 0.80
N MET A 171 8.23 14.50 -0.48
CA MET A 171 8.65 13.32 -1.26
C MET A 171 10.17 13.21 -1.45
N ALA A 172 10.89 14.33 -1.55
CA ALA A 172 12.35 14.32 -1.65
C ALA A 172 12.99 13.89 -0.32
N GLN A 173 12.47 14.41 0.81
CA GLN A 173 12.88 13.95 2.14
C GLN A 173 12.59 12.45 2.33
N PHE A 174 11.42 11.99 1.86
CA PHE A 174 11.00 10.61 1.99
C PHE A 174 11.91 9.65 1.21
N SER A 175 12.18 9.96 -0.05
CA SER A 175 13.12 9.21 -0.90
C SER A 175 14.55 9.22 -0.33
N LEU A 176 15.01 10.36 0.18
CA LEU A 176 16.32 10.50 0.83
C LEU A 176 16.44 9.55 2.04
N ALA A 177 15.44 9.56 2.93
CA ALA A 177 15.45 8.71 4.12
C ALA A 177 15.37 7.21 3.78
N VAL A 178 14.56 6.83 2.79
CA VAL A 178 14.48 5.44 2.32
C VAL A 178 15.82 4.99 1.69
N THR A 179 16.48 5.86 0.91
CA THR A 179 17.84 5.60 0.42
C THR A 179 18.83 5.39 1.55
N ALA A 180 18.78 6.22 2.59
CA ALA A 180 19.71 6.14 3.72
C ALA A 180 19.60 4.82 4.51
N LEU A 181 18.44 4.18 4.51
CA LEU A 181 18.25 2.85 5.10
C LEU A 181 19.01 1.74 4.39
N GLU A 182 19.56 1.97 3.18
CA GLU A 182 20.40 0.99 2.48
C GLU A 182 21.57 0.50 3.34
N HIS A 183 22.10 1.35 4.23
CA HIS A 183 23.13 0.97 5.19
C HIS A 183 22.74 -0.27 6.03
N THR A 184 21.44 -0.47 6.25
CA THR A 184 20.90 -1.59 7.02
C THR A 184 20.60 -2.83 6.19
N SER A 185 20.59 -2.75 4.86
CA SER A 185 20.19 -3.85 3.95
C SER A 185 20.92 -5.15 4.25
N SER A 186 20.14 -6.18 4.59
CA SER A 186 20.61 -7.55 4.75
C SER A 186 20.89 -8.19 3.40
N PHE A 187 20.08 -7.89 2.37
CA PHE A 187 20.26 -8.40 1.03
C PHE A 187 21.58 -7.92 0.40
N ALA A 188 21.87 -6.61 0.46
CA ALA A 188 23.10 -6.07 -0.10
C ALA A 188 24.35 -6.66 0.57
N LYS A 189 24.34 -6.77 1.91
CA LYS A 189 25.42 -7.37 2.70
C LYS A 189 25.61 -8.86 2.38
N ALA A 190 24.51 -9.59 2.20
CA ALA A 190 24.56 -11.01 1.89
C ALA A 190 25.01 -11.26 0.44
N TYR A 191 24.51 -10.47 -0.51
CA TYR A 191 24.93 -10.54 -1.92
C TYR A 191 26.43 -10.29 -2.08
N ALA A 192 26.99 -9.28 -1.40
CA ALA A 192 28.42 -8.99 -1.40
C ALA A 192 29.29 -10.15 -0.87
N LYS A 193 28.71 -11.05 -0.05
CA LYS A 193 29.37 -12.25 0.47
C LYS A 193 29.19 -13.50 -0.43
N GLY A 194 28.44 -13.39 -1.52
CA GLY A 194 28.24 -14.47 -2.48
C GLY A 194 27.20 -15.53 -2.10
N ILE A 195 26.02 -15.11 -1.62
CA ILE A 195 24.90 -16.03 -1.35
C ILE A 195 24.36 -16.71 -2.61
N ASN A 196 23.67 -17.85 -2.44
CA ASN A 196 23.06 -18.55 -3.57
C ASN A 196 21.86 -17.78 -4.13
N LYS A 197 21.65 -17.83 -5.45
CA LYS A 197 20.48 -17.21 -6.12
C LYS A 197 19.15 -17.65 -5.50
N LYS A 198 19.02 -18.90 -5.03
CA LYS A 198 17.80 -19.41 -4.38
C LYS A 198 17.50 -18.75 -3.04
N GLU A 199 18.48 -18.10 -2.42
CA GLU A 199 18.36 -17.44 -1.11
C GLU A 199 18.03 -15.95 -1.23
N TYR A 200 18.11 -15.37 -2.44
CA TYR A 200 17.91 -13.93 -2.67
C TYR A 200 16.57 -13.45 -2.11
N TRP A 201 15.50 -14.19 -2.34
CA TRP A 201 14.15 -13.83 -1.88
C TRP A 201 14.07 -13.77 -0.35
N GLY A 202 14.82 -14.61 0.36
CA GLY A 202 14.77 -14.71 1.81
C GLY A 202 15.31 -13.45 2.49
N TYR A 203 16.37 -12.85 1.95
CA TYR A 203 16.91 -11.56 2.40
C TYR A 203 16.10 -10.37 1.87
N THR A 204 15.59 -10.46 0.64
CA THR A 204 14.68 -9.46 0.08
C THR A 204 13.40 -9.36 0.90
N PHE A 205 12.89 -10.49 1.41
CA PHE A 205 11.75 -10.53 2.33
C PHE A 205 12.05 -9.76 3.63
N GLU A 206 13.20 -10.01 4.26
CA GLU A 206 13.57 -9.30 5.51
C GLU A 206 13.70 -7.80 5.27
N ASP A 207 14.41 -7.38 4.23
CA ASP A 207 14.57 -5.96 3.89
C ASP A 207 13.24 -5.29 3.55
N SER A 208 12.33 -5.98 2.84
CA SER A 208 10.98 -5.47 2.55
C SER A 208 10.12 -5.32 3.80
N MET A 209 10.14 -6.30 4.72
CA MET A 209 9.40 -6.23 5.99
C MET A 209 9.94 -5.10 6.88
N ASP A 210 11.26 -4.98 6.96
CA ASP A 210 11.95 -3.92 7.69
C ASP A 210 11.67 -2.55 7.10
N LEU A 211 11.61 -2.43 5.78
CA LEU A 211 11.31 -1.18 5.10
C LEU A 211 9.88 -0.75 5.38
N ILE A 212 8.88 -1.61 5.12
CA ILE A 212 7.46 -1.31 5.37
C ILE A 212 7.26 -0.86 6.83
N ALA A 213 7.79 -1.60 7.79
CA ALA A 213 7.70 -1.28 9.21
C ALA A 213 8.22 0.12 9.58
N LYS A 214 9.23 0.62 8.85
CA LYS A 214 9.89 1.91 9.10
C LYS A 214 9.22 3.09 8.39
N LEU A 215 8.40 2.85 7.36
CA LEU A 215 7.80 3.93 6.56
C LEU A 215 6.91 4.88 7.38
N PRO A 216 6.06 4.45 8.33
CA PRO A 216 5.26 5.36 9.14
C PRO A 216 6.12 6.31 9.97
N ASN A 217 7.17 5.81 10.60
CA ASN A 217 8.11 6.63 11.37
C ASN A 217 8.78 7.70 10.50
N ILE A 218 9.25 7.33 9.29
CA ILE A 218 9.86 8.28 8.35
C ILE A 218 8.84 9.32 7.91
N ALA A 219 7.69 8.86 7.40
CA ALA A 219 6.65 9.71 6.84
C ALA A 219 6.12 10.69 7.89
N SER A 220 5.76 10.19 9.09
CA SER A 220 5.27 11.03 10.18
C SER A 220 6.33 12.00 10.69
N ARG A 221 7.61 11.62 10.77
CA ARG A 221 8.68 12.57 11.13
C ARG A 221 8.78 13.71 10.12
N ILE A 222 8.70 13.42 8.82
CA ILE A 222 8.65 14.45 7.77
C ILE A 222 7.43 15.35 7.96
N TYR A 223 6.24 14.78 8.16
CA TYR A 223 5.02 15.57 8.39
C TYR A 223 5.15 16.50 9.60
N GLN A 224 5.65 15.98 10.71
CA GLN A 224 5.81 16.72 11.95
C GLN A 224 6.86 17.84 11.80
N ASN A 225 7.99 17.57 11.14
CA ASN A 225 9.06 18.54 10.94
C ASN A 225 8.64 19.67 9.98
N VAL A 226 7.94 19.35 8.90
CA VAL A 226 7.59 20.32 7.86
C VAL A 226 6.38 21.17 8.25
N PHE A 227 5.35 20.58 8.87
CA PHE A 227 4.05 21.25 9.00
C PHE A 227 3.63 21.53 10.44
N LYS A 228 4.25 20.87 11.44
CA LYS A 228 3.82 20.93 12.83
C LYS A 228 4.95 21.41 13.74
N GLY A 229 5.43 20.57 14.65
CA GLY A 229 6.44 20.91 15.67
C GLY A 229 7.49 19.83 15.92
N GLY A 230 7.68 18.92 14.96
CA GLY A 230 8.75 17.91 14.92
C GLY A 230 8.67 16.76 15.92
N LYS A 231 7.59 16.65 16.71
CA LYS A 231 7.44 15.56 17.69
C LYS A 231 6.64 14.39 17.10
N VAL A 232 7.24 13.21 17.06
CA VAL A 232 6.61 11.98 16.62
C VAL A 232 6.18 11.15 17.82
N ALA A 233 4.94 10.68 17.84
CA ALA A 233 4.45 9.78 18.88
C ALA A 233 5.17 8.42 18.84
N PRO A 234 5.35 7.72 19.97
CA PRO A 234 5.93 6.39 19.96
C PRO A 234 4.98 5.37 19.31
N ILE A 235 5.55 4.31 18.75
CA ILE A 235 4.80 3.14 18.27
C ILE A 235 4.17 2.42 19.46
N GLN A 236 2.89 2.10 19.32
CA GLN A 236 2.13 1.25 20.24
C GLN A 236 2.14 -0.18 19.71
N LYS A 237 2.83 -1.08 20.43
CA LYS A 237 3.09 -2.46 19.98
C LYS A 237 1.86 -3.35 19.89
N ASP A 238 0.79 -2.97 20.58
CA ASP A 238 -0.51 -3.66 20.59
C ASP A 238 -1.49 -3.13 19.53
N LYS A 239 -1.06 -2.18 18.69
CA LYS A 239 -1.89 -1.53 17.66
C LYS A 239 -1.43 -1.90 16.25
N ASP A 240 -2.37 -1.85 15.32
CA ASP A 240 -2.12 -2.07 13.89
C ASP A 240 -1.30 -0.93 13.26
N TYR A 241 -0.81 -1.19 12.05
CA TYR A 241 0.05 -0.33 11.25
C TYR A 241 -0.62 1.03 10.96
N SER A 242 -1.87 1.02 10.53
CA SER A 242 -2.62 2.23 10.21
C SER A 242 -2.91 3.09 11.44
N PHE A 243 -3.25 2.47 12.58
CA PHE A 243 -3.40 3.20 13.84
C PHE A 243 -2.09 3.89 14.22
N ASN A 244 -0.97 3.16 14.19
CA ASN A 244 0.33 3.74 14.54
C ASN A 244 0.68 4.91 13.62
N PHE A 245 0.45 4.77 12.31
CA PHE A 245 0.71 5.85 11.37
C PHE A 245 -0.18 7.08 11.64
N ALA A 246 -1.48 6.88 11.83
CA ALA A 246 -2.41 7.96 12.17
C ALA A 246 -2.04 8.64 13.50
N ASN A 247 -1.67 7.87 14.52
CA ASN A 247 -1.21 8.37 15.82
C ASN A 247 0.04 9.24 15.69
N GLN A 248 1.02 8.80 14.90
CA GLN A 248 2.26 9.54 14.67
C GLN A 248 2.07 10.82 13.85
N LEU A 249 1.05 10.85 12.99
CA LEU A 249 0.60 12.07 12.30
C LEU A 249 -0.16 13.04 13.23
N GLY A 250 -0.56 12.60 14.43
CA GLY A 250 -1.30 13.40 15.41
C GLY A 250 -2.82 13.20 15.39
N PHE A 251 -3.31 12.12 14.77
CA PHE A 251 -4.74 11.82 14.60
C PHE A 251 -5.19 10.53 15.31
N GLY A 252 -4.39 10.00 16.23
CA GLY A 252 -4.65 8.72 16.90
C GLY A 252 -5.93 8.70 17.75
N ASP A 253 -6.34 9.85 18.28
CA ASP A 253 -7.56 10.01 19.08
C ASP A 253 -8.83 10.10 18.21
N ASN A 254 -8.68 10.30 16.89
CA ASN A 254 -9.80 10.35 15.96
C ASN A 254 -10.02 8.97 15.33
N ALA A 255 -10.93 8.19 15.92
CA ALA A 255 -11.25 6.84 15.47
C ALA A 255 -11.66 6.77 13.99
N ASP A 256 -12.36 7.79 13.48
CA ASP A 256 -12.78 7.83 12.09
C ASP A 256 -11.62 8.13 11.13
N PHE A 257 -10.65 8.98 11.54
CA PHE A 257 -9.43 9.16 10.74
C PHE A 257 -8.57 7.89 10.71
N VAL A 258 -8.50 7.15 11.82
CA VAL A 258 -7.79 5.85 11.85
C VAL A 258 -8.43 4.87 10.85
N GLU A 259 -9.77 4.79 10.82
CA GLU A 259 -10.48 3.97 9.84
C GLU A 259 -10.25 4.45 8.40
N LEU A 260 -10.24 5.77 8.16
CA LEU A 260 -9.87 6.33 6.87
C LEU A 260 -8.45 5.92 6.47
N MET A 261 -7.49 5.93 7.40
CA MET A 261 -6.11 5.54 7.12
C MET A 261 -6.00 4.05 6.77
N ARG A 262 -6.78 3.17 7.42
CA ARG A 262 -6.88 1.73 7.07
C ARG A 262 -7.39 1.54 5.65
N LEU A 263 -8.49 2.20 5.31
CA LEU A 263 -9.07 2.15 3.97
C LEU A 263 -8.12 2.73 2.93
N TYR A 264 -7.58 3.93 3.17
CA TYR A 264 -6.69 4.64 2.26
C TYR A 264 -5.45 3.81 1.93
N LEU A 265 -4.77 3.30 2.97
CA LEU A 265 -3.57 2.48 2.78
C LEU A 265 -3.89 1.18 2.05
N THR A 266 -5.07 0.58 2.27
CA THR A 266 -5.48 -0.64 1.56
C THR A 266 -5.72 -0.38 0.07
N ILE A 267 -6.53 0.62 -0.30
CA ILE A 267 -7.00 0.76 -1.69
C ILE A 267 -5.96 1.39 -2.64
N HIS A 268 -4.93 2.06 -2.12
CA HIS A 268 -3.85 2.63 -2.94
C HIS A 268 -2.64 1.69 -3.10
N THR A 269 -2.69 0.52 -2.45
CA THR A 269 -1.56 -0.40 -2.30
C THR A 269 -0.92 -0.78 -3.61
N ASP A 270 -1.72 -1.24 -4.57
CA ASP A 270 -1.21 -1.76 -5.83
C ASP A 270 -2.15 -1.42 -6.99
N HIS A 271 -1.60 -1.30 -8.20
CA HIS A 271 -2.38 -1.05 -9.41
C HIS A 271 -1.58 -1.45 -10.66
N GLU A 272 -1.37 -2.76 -10.79
CA GLU A 272 -0.50 -3.39 -11.78
C GLU A 272 0.96 -2.87 -11.71
N GLY A 273 1.81 -3.42 -12.58
CA GLY A 273 3.23 -3.05 -12.64
C GLY A 273 3.58 -1.95 -13.64
N GLY A 274 2.63 -1.51 -14.48
CA GLY A 274 2.91 -0.55 -15.58
C GLY A 274 2.97 0.92 -15.16
N ASN A 275 2.52 1.25 -13.95
CA ASN A 275 2.63 2.62 -13.44
C ASN A 275 4.09 2.94 -13.06
N VAL A 276 4.50 4.20 -13.19
CA VAL A 276 5.91 4.62 -13.08
C VAL A 276 6.57 4.16 -11.77
N SER A 277 5.88 4.28 -10.63
CA SER A 277 6.44 3.88 -9.33
C SER A 277 6.67 2.37 -9.21
N ALA A 278 5.71 1.55 -9.68
CA ALA A 278 5.81 0.10 -9.61
C ALA A 278 6.86 -0.40 -10.60
N HIS A 279 6.81 0.08 -11.84
CA HIS A 279 7.78 -0.26 -12.88
C HIS A 279 9.20 0.13 -12.48
N THR A 280 9.41 1.34 -11.93
CA THR A 280 10.75 1.78 -11.49
C THR A 280 11.28 0.91 -10.35
N THR A 281 10.42 0.55 -9.38
CA THR A 281 10.80 -0.36 -8.28
C THR A 281 11.23 -1.72 -8.84
N HIS A 282 10.46 -2.27 -9.78
CA HIS A 282 10.78 -3.53 -10.47
C HIS A 282 12.06 -3.44 -11.29
N LEU A 283 12.20 -2.41 -12.12
CA LEU A 283 13.35 -2.18 -13.00
C LEU A 283 14.65 -2.09 -12.21
N VAL A 284 14.70 -1.25 -11.18
CA VAL A 284 15.88 -1.11 -10.30
C VAL A 284 16.15 -2.41 -9.53
N GLY A 285 15.09 -3.10 -9.10
CA GLY A 285 15.19 -4.42 -8.47
C GLY A 285 15.71 -5.52 -9.40
N SER A 286 15.42 -5.44 -10.70
CA SER A 286 15.87 -6.41 -11.71
C SER A 286 17.40 -6.41 -11.88
N ALA A 287 18.05 -5.30 -11.54
CA ALA A 287 19.50 -5.18 -11.44
C ALA A 287 20.08 -5.72 -10.12
N LEU A 288 19.25 -6.37 -9.28
CA LEU A 288 19.59 -6.86 -7.95
C LEU A 288 19.96 -5.74 -6.96
N SER A 289 19.33 -4.58 -7.09
CA SER A 289 19.33 -3.58 -6.00
C SER A 289 18.46 -4.07 -4.84
N SER A 290 18.78 -3.65 -3.62
CA SER A 290 17.98 -3.96 -2.43
C SER A 290 16.56 -3.35 -2.52
N PRO A 291 15.61 -3.82 -1.68
CA PRO A 291 14.31 -3.16 -1.52
C PRO A 291 14.37 -1.66 -1.21
N PHE A 292 15.37 -1.21 -0.44
CA PHE A 292 15.55 0.20 -0.08
C PHE A 292 15.84 1.07 -1.30
N LEU A 293 16.82 0.68 -2.11
CA LEU A 293 17.19 1.40 -3.33
C LEU A 293 16.07 1.34 -4.38
N SER A 294 15.46 0.16 -4.54
CA SER A 294 14.34 -0.04 -5.48
C SER A 294 13.14 0.84 -5.13
N LEU A 295 12.69 0.82 -3.87
CA LEU A 295 11.53 1.63 -3.45
C LEU A 295 11.86 3.13 -3.53
N SER A 296 13.05 3.56 -3.11
CA SER A 296 13.48 4.97 -3.22
C SER A 296 13.39 5.50 -4.66
N ALA A 297 13.88 4.72 -5.63
CA ALA A 297 13.73 5.07 -7.05
C ALA A 297 12.25 5.12 -7.47
N GLY A 298 11.44 4.16 -7.02
CA GLY A 298 9.99 4.18 -7.20
C GLY A 298 9.31 5.42 -6.63
N LEU A 299 9.73 5.91 -5.47
CA LEU A 299 9.25 7.14 -4.83
C LEU A 299 9.62 8.39 -5.64
N ASN A 300 10.82 8.42 -6.24
CA ASN A 300 11.19 9.50 -7.17
C ASN A 300 10.30 9.53 -8.40
N GLY A 301 9.98 8.36 -8.96
CA GLY A 301 8.99 8.24 -10.04
C GLY A 301 7.58 8.67 -9.59
N LEU A 302 7.18 8.34 -8.35
CA LEU A 302 5.91 8.73 -7.76
C LEU A 302 5.80 10.24 -7.54
N ALA A 303 6.91 10.93 -7.22
CA ALA A 303 6.93 12.38 -7.07
C ALA A 303 6.72 13.15 -8.39
N GLY A 304 6.79 12.47 -9.54
CA GLY A 304 6.54 13.07 -10.84
C GLY A 304 5.10 13.61 -10.95
N PRO A 305 4.90 14.84 -11.49
CA PRO A 305 3.57 15.44 -11.61
C PRO A 305 2.53 14.59 -12.35
N LEU A 306 2.98 13.85 -13.37
CA LEU A 306 2.12 12.98 -14.18
C LEU A 306 1.74 11.65 -13.49
N HIS A 307 2.15 11.45 -12.24
CA HIS A 307 1.86 10.23 -11.50
C HIS A 307 1.27 10.52 -10.11
N GLY A 308 2.02 11.18 -9.23
CA GLY A 308 1.64 11.31 -7.82
C GLY A 308 0.83 12.55 -7.44
N LEU A 309 0.50 13.43 -8.39
CA LEU A 309 -0.17 14.71 -8.10
C LEU A 309 -1.69 14.74 -8.31
N ALA A 310 -2.29 13.66 -8.83
CA ALA A 310 -3.70 13.64 -9.21
C ALA A 310 -4.65 14.02 -8.06
N ASN A 311 -4.38 13.55 -6.84
CA ASN A 311 -5.15 13.92 -5.65
C ASN A 311 -5.07 15.43 -5.36
N GLN A 312 -3.86 16.02 -5.35
CA GLN A 312 -3.71 17.47 -5.13
C GLN A 312 -4.38 18.29 -6.24
N GLU A 313 -4.25 17.88 -7.51
CA GLU A 313 -4.86 18.56 -8.65
C GLU A 313 -6.39 18.58 -8.56
N VAL A 314 -7.00 17.44 -8.19
CA VAL A 314 -8.43 17.34 -7.92
C VAL A 314 -8.83 18.29 -6.79
N LEU A 315 -8.13 18.26 -5.66
CA LEU A 315 -8.51 19.07 -4.50
C LEU A 315 -8.41 20.58 -4.78
N ASN A 316 -7.37 21.00 -5.50
CA ASN A 316 -7.19 22.38 -5.94
C ASN A 316 -8.33 22.81 -6.88
N TRP A 317 -8.63 21.98 -7.88
CA TRP A 317 -9.72 22.24 -8.83
C TRP A 317 -11.09 22.32 -8.14
N LEU A 318 -11.39 21.40 -7.21
CA LEU A 318 -12.62 21.45 -6.42
C LEU A 318 -12.70 22.69 -5.55
N THR A 319 -11.58 23.14 -4.98
CA THR A 319 -11.51 24.37 -4.18
C THR A 319 -11.76 25.61 -5.04
N GLU A 320 -11.19 25.66 -6.25
CA GLU A 320 -11.48 26.73 -7.23
C GLU A 320 -12.95 26.71 -7.65
N MET A 321 -13.49 25.53 -7.94
CA MET A 321 -14.89 25.35 -8.28
C MET A 321 -15.79 25.85 -7.15
N LYS A 322 -15.54 25.46 -5.91
CA LYS A 322 -16.31 25.88 -4.73
C LYS A 322 -16.30 27.40 -4.56
N LYS A 323 -15.18 28.09 -4.84
CA LYS A 323 -15.11 29.56 -4.81
C LYS A 323 -16.00 30.22 -5.87
N VAL A 324 -16.17 29.59 -7.03
CA VAL A 324 -16.98 30.12 -8.13
C VAL A 324 -18.47 29.81 -7.96
N VAL A 325 -18.81 28.57 -7.62
CA VAL A 325 -20.22 28.13 -7.48
C VAL A 325 -20.81 28.46 -6.11
N GLY A 326 -19.97 28.72 -5.10
CA GLY A 326 -20.42 28.94 -3.74
C GLY A 326 -21.20 27.74 -3.21
N ASP A 327 -22.40 27.98 -2.66
CA ASP A 327 -23.30 26.94 -2.17
C ASP A 327 -24.37 26.52 -3.19
N ASP A 328 -24.34 27.09 -4.41
CA ASP A 328 -25.22 26.66 -5.51
C ASP A 328 -24.72 25.34 -6.12
N LEU A 329 -25.23 24.24 -5.58
CA LEU A 329 -24.98 22.88 -6.10
C LEU A 329 -26.03 22.45 -7.13
N SER A 330 -26.76 23.37 -7.76
CA SER A 330 -27.73 23.02 -8.81
C SER A 330 -27.05 22.33 -9.99
N ASP A 331 -27.77 21.42 -10.65
CA ASP A 331 -27.28 20.72 -11.85
C ASP A 331 -26.77 21.73 -12.91
N LYS A 332 -27.40 22.91 -13.02
CA LYS A 332 -27.00 23.99 -13.94
C LYS A 332 -25.64 24.59 -13.56
N ALA A 333 -25.45 25.06 -12.32
CA ALA A 333 -24.20 25.71 -11.91
C ALA A 333 -22.99 24.78 -12.10
N ILE A 334 -23.16 23.51 -11.79
CA ILE A 334 -22.14 22.47 -11.91
C ILE A 334 -21.84 22.17 -13.39
N THR A 335 -22.88 22.02 -14.21
CA THR A 335 -22.75 21.82 -15.67
C THR A 335 -22.02 23.00 -16.33
N ASP A 336 -22.41 24.23 -16.00
CA ASP A 336 -21.80 25.45 -16.54
C ASP A 336 -20.30 25.52 -16.18
N TYR A 337 -19.93 25.19 -14.95
CA TYR A 337 -18.53 25.18 -14.53
C TYR A 337 -17.71 24.09 -15.26
N LEU A 338 -18.26 22.89 -15.40
CA LEU A 338 -17.62 21.80 -16.14
C LEU A 338 -17.38 22.18 -17.61
N TRP A 339 -18.39 22.74 -18.29
CA TRP A 339 -18.23 23.24 -19.66
C TRP A 339 -17.22 24.38 -19.74
N SER A 340 -17.20 25.31 -18.76
CA SER A 340 -16.19 26.36 -18.73
C SER A 340 -14.77 25.80 -18.64
N THR A 341 -14.57 24.70 -17.89
CA THR A 341 -13.29 24.00 -17.77
C THR A 341 -12.88 23.39 -19.12
N LEU A 342 -13.80 22.67 -19.76
CA LEU A 342 -13.53 21.99 -21.04
C LEU A 342 -13.33 22.97 -22.20
N ASN A 343 -14.13 24.05 -22.27
CA ASN A 343 -14.03 25.08 -23.30
C ASN A 343 -12.74 25.92 -23.17
N ALA A 344 -12.17 25.99 -21.98
CA ALA A 344 -10.84 26.57 -21.75
C ALA A 344 -9.68 25.63 -22.17
N GLY A 345 -9.98 24.46 -22.75
CA GLY A 345 -8.98 23.47 -23.15
C GLY A 345 -8.40 22.67 -21.98
N ARG A 346 -8.98 22.77 -20.77
CA ARG A 346 -8.58 21.99 -19.60
C ARG A 346 -9.35 20.69 -19.53
N VAL A 347 -8.86 19.76 -18.70
CA VAL A 347 -9.55 18.50 -18.37
C VAL A 347 -10.25 18.61 -17.02
N VAL A 348 -11.22 17.75 -16.76
CA VAL A 348 -11.82 17.60 -15.42
C VAL A 348 -10.95 16.62 -14.63
N PRO A 349 -10.19 17.07 -13.61
CA PRO A 349 -9.24 16.21 -12.90
C PRO A 349 -9.95 15.03 -12.22
N GLY A 350 -9.30 13.87 -12.20
CA GLY A 350 -9.86 12.65 -11.61
C GLY A 350 -10.90 11.94 -12.47
N TYR A 351 -11.28 12.48 -13.64
CA TYR A 351 -12.21 11.86 -14.60
C TYR A 351 -11.54 11.54 -15.93
N GLY A 352 -11.90 10.41 -16.53
CA GLY A 352 -11.38 9.99 -17.83
C GLY A 352 -10.31 8.92 -17.69
N HIS A 353 -10.69 7.64 -17.85
CA HIS A 353 -9.75 6.52 -17.81
C HIS A 353 -9.55 5.90 -19.20
N ALA A 354 -8.33 5.48 -19.52
CA ALA A 354 -8.03 4.82 -20.80
C ALA A 354 -8.64 3.41 -20.95
N VAL A 355 -8.98 2.73 -19.83
CA VAL A 355 -9.26 1.29 -19.77
C VAL A 355 -10.55 1.00 -19.02
N LEU A 356 -10.69 1.54 -17.81
CA LEU A 356 -11.85 1.29 -16.95
C LEU A 356 -13.13 1.89 -17.55
N ARG A 357 -14.19 1.08 -17.67
CA ARG A 357 -15.46 1.46 -18.31
C ARG A 357 -16.58 1.81 -17.36
N LYS A 358 -16.33 1.76 -16.05
CA LYS A 358 -17.26 2.12 -14.97
C LYS A 358 -16.53 2.96 -13.92
N THR A 359 -17.26 3.41 -12.91
CA THR A 359 -16.66 4.07 -11.74
C THR A 359 -15.66 3.16 -11.04
N ASP A 360 -14.48 3.69 -10.73
CA ASP A 360 -13.44 2.98 -9.98
C ASP A 360 -13.99 2.47 -8.63
N PRO A 361 -13.90 1.17 -8.32
CA PRO A 361 -14.40 0.65 -7.06
C PRO A 361 -13.68 1.27 -5.84
N ARG A 362 -12.45 1.78 -6.02
CA ARG A 362 -11.74 2.53 -4.97
C ARG A 362 -12.36 3.91 -4.72
N TYR A 363 -12.89 4.57 -5.76
CA TYR A 363 -13.71 5.78 -5.60
C TYR A 363 -14.99 5.44 -4.83
N MET A 364 -15.65 4.32 -5.16
CA MET A 364 -16.88 3.90 -4.49
C MET A 364 -16.68 3.54 -3.00
N ALA A 365 -15.56 2.91 -2.65
CA ALA A 365 -15.22 2.63 -1.26
C ALA A 365 -15.08 3.93 -0.44
N GLN A 366 -14.36 4.92 -0.97
CA GLN A 366 -14.20 6.25 -0.37
C GLN A 366 -15.52 7.01 -0.27
N ARG A 367 -16.35 6.93 -1.31
CA ARG A 367 -17.69 7.53 -1.32
C ARG A 367 -18.57 6.94 -0.23
N THR A 368 -18.57 5.63 -0.08
CA THR A 368 -19.34 4.93 0.97
C THR A 368 -18.89 5.38 2.36
N PHE A 369 -17.57 5.48 2.57
CA PHE A 369 -17.01 6.00 3.80
C PHE A 369 -17.48 7.43 4.08
N ALA A 370 -17.40 8.32 3.08
CA ALA A 370 -17.83 9.72 3.21
C ALA A 370 -19.32 9.86 3.53
N GLN A 371 -20.18 9.07 2.89
CA GLN A 371 -21.63 9.06 3.15
C GLN A 371 -21.97 8.68 4.59
N GLN A 372 -21.16 7.81 5.21
CA GLN A 372 -21.38 7.38 6.59
C GLN A 372 -20.81 8.36 7.61
N LYS A 373 -19.70 9.03 7.31
CA LYS A 373 -18.90 9.77 8.30
C LYS A 373 -18.95 11.30 8.15
N MET A 374 -19.23 11.78 6.95
CA MET A 374 -19.24 13.21 6.62
C MET A 374 -20.32 13.58 5.57
N PRO A 375 -21.57 13.09 5.67
CA PRO A 375 -22.59 13.32 4.65
C PRO A 375 -22.95 14.80 4.46
N GLU A 376 -22.79 15.60 5.53
CA GLU A 376 -23.16 17.01 5.53
C GLU A 376 -22.03 17.94 5.08
N ASP A 377 -20.80 17.43 4.90
CA ASP A 377 -19.64 18.23 4.53
C ASP A 377 -19.85 18.93 3.15
N PRO A 378 -19.65 20.26 3.06
CA PRO A 378 -19.87 21.00 1.83
C PRO A 378 -19.01 20.55 0.65
N MET A 379 -17.76 20.13 0.90
CA MET A 379 -16.87 19.66 -0.16
C MET A 379 -17.28 18.28 -0.65
N PHE A 380 -17.69 17.38 0.24
CA PHE A 380 -18.25 16.08 -0.15
C PHE A 380 -19.57 16.21 -0.92
N LYS A 381 -20.44 17.15 -0.54
CA LYS A 381 -21.65 17.47 -1.33
C LYS A 381 -21.29 17.96 -2.74
N LEU A 382 -20.27 18.81 -2.87
CA LEU A 382 -19.75 19.24 -4.16
C LEU A 382 -19.21 18.05 -4.98
N VAL A 383 -18.35 17.21 -4.41
CA VAL A 383 -17.82 15.99 -5.07
C VAL A 383 -18.96 15.06 -5.51
N SER A 384 -19.97 14.88 -4.66
CA SER A 384 -21.15 14.07 -4.98
C SER A 384 -21.96 14.62 -6.14
N GLN A 385 -22.04 15.94 -6.25
CA GLN A 385 -22.74 16.60 -7.33
C GLN A 385 -21.94 16.56 -8.64
N VAL A 386 -20.62 16.73 -8.58
CA VAL A 386 -19.72 16.50 -9.73
C VAL A 386 -19.82 15.05 -10.21
N TYR A 387 -19.88 14.08 -9.30
CA TYR A 387 -20.10 12.66 -9.64
C TYR A 387 -21.39 12.41 -10.42
N LYS A 388 -22.48 13.08 -10.06
CA LYS A 388 -23.76 12.96 -10.76
C LYS A 388 -23.69 13.54 -12.17
N ILE A 389 -23.01 14.68 -12.35
CA ILE A 389 -23.12 15.50 -13.57
C ILE A 389 -21.98 15.27 -14.58
N ALA A 390 -20.74 15.14 -14.10
CA ALA A 390 -19.56 15.09 -14.95
C ALA A 390 -19.57 13.97 -16.01
N PRO A 391 -20.04 12.72 -15.73
CA PRO A 391 -20.07 11.69 -16.75
C PRO A 391 -20.91 12.04 -17.98
N GLY A 392 -22.05 12.72 -17.77
CA GLY A 392 -22.92 13.19 -18.85
C GLY A 392 -22.24 14.27 -19.70
N VAL A 393 -21.69 15.29 -19.04
CA VAL A 393 -20.98 16.40 -19.71
C VAL A 393 -19.78 15.90 -20.51
N LEU A 394 -18.99 14.99 -19.95
CA LEU A 394 -17.81 14.42 -20.62
C LEU A 394 -18.19 13.53 -21.81
N THR A 395 -19.33 12.84 -21.74
CA THR A 395 -19.89 12.09 -22.87
C THR A 395 -20.32 13.03 -23.99
N GLU A 396 -21.04 14.10 -23.66
CA GLU A 396 -21.49 15.12 -24.62
C GLU A 396 -20.33 15.85 -25.29
N HIS A 397 -19.27 16.17 -24.53
CA HIS A 397 -18.04 16.77 -25.06
C HIS A 397 -17.29 15.85 -26.05
N GLY A 398 -17.51 14.52 -26.00
CA GLY A 398 -17.08 13.58 -27.04
C GLY A 398 -15.58 13.25 -27.11
N LYS A 399 -14.72 13.85 -26.28
CA LYS A 399 -13.28 13.55 -26.25
C LYS A 399 -12.89 12.47 -25.22
N THR A 400 -13.75 12.18 -24.26
CA THR A 400 -13.47 11.26 -23.16
C THR A 400 -14.04 9.88 -23.45
N LYS A 401 -13.17 8.87 -23.61
CA LYS A 401 -13.61 7.51 -23.92
C LYS A 401 -14.42 6.86 -22.80
N ASN A 402 -13.95 6.98 -21.55
CA ASN A 402 -14.64 6.46 -20.36
C ASN A 402 -14.77 7.58 -19.32
N PRO A 403 -15.97 8.17 -19.13
CA PRO A 403 -16.16 9.44 -18.43
C PRO A 403 -16.36 9.29 -16.91
N TYR A 404 -15.80 8.24 -16.31
CA TYR A 404 -15.99 7.90 -14.90
C TYR A 404 -14.81 8.37 -14.03
N PRO A 405 -15.02 8.61 -12.73
CA PRO A 405 -13.95 9.04 -11.84
C PRO A 405 -13.07 7.87 -11.37
N ASN A 406 -11.85 8.23 -10.98
CA ASN A 406 -10.89 7.34 -10.32
C ASN A 406 -10.77 7.65 -8.81
N VAL A 407 -9.96 6.86 -8.09
CA VAL A 407 -9.69 7.03 -6.65
C VAL A 407 -9.28 8.45 -6.22
N ASP A 408 -8.53 9.17 -7.06
CA ASP A 408 -7.98 10.49 -6.77
C ASP A 408 -9.05 11.59 -6.79
N ALA A 409 -10.17 11.35 -7.47
CA ALA A 409 -11.32 12.25 -7.50
C ALA A 409 -12.01 12.44 -6.13
N HIS A 410 -11.65 11.63 -5.12
CA HIS A 410 -12.33 11.61 -3.81
C HIS A 410 -11.41 11.68 -2.60
N SER A 411 -10.16 11.23 -2.70
CA SER A 411 -9.27 11.06 -1.55
C SER A 411 -8.92 12.37 -0.85
N GLY A 412 -8.72 13.46 -1.60
CA GLY A 412 -8.34 14.76 -1.04
C GLY A 412 -9.37 15.35 -0.07
N VAL A 413 -10.67 15.23 -0.38
CA VAL A 413 -11.73 15.79 0.49
C VAL A 413 -11.88 15.01 1.80
N LEU A 414 -11.60 13.70 1.79
CA LEU A 414 -11.58 12.87 3.00
C LEU A 414 -10.45 13.31 3.93
N LEU A 415 -9.23 13.46 3.39
CA LEU A 415 -8.06 13.90 4.17
C LEU A 415 -8.27 15.30 4.76
N GLN A 416 -8.75 16.24 3.95
CA GLN A 416 -9.00 17.61 4.36
C GLN A 416 -10.03 17.71 5.49
N TYR A 417 -11.12 16.94 5.41
CA TYR A 417 -12.20 16.94 6.41
C TYR A 417 -11.70 16.63 7.82
N TYR A 418 -10.79 15.67 7.95
CA TYR A 418 -10.22 15.29 9.25
C TYR A 418 -9.04 16.14 9.70
N GLY A 419 -8.64 17.15 8.91
CA GLY A 419 -7.61 18.12 9.28
C GLY A 419 -6.20 17.84 8.73
N LEU A 420 -6.03 16.83 7.87
CA LEU A 420 -4.78 16.66 7.10
C LEU A 420 -4.91 17.48 5.82
N THR A 421 -4.59 18.77 5.91
CA THR A 421 -4.85 19.77 4.85
C THR A 421 -3.64 20.08 3.99
N GLU A 422 -2.47 19.56 4.34
CA GLU A 422 -1.20 19.83 3.66
C GLU A 422 -1.07 18.98 2.40
N ALA A 423 -1.72 19.42 1.32
CA ALA A 423 -1.80 18.66 0.06
C ALA A 423 -0.44 18.22 -0.49
N SER A 424 0.65 19.00 -0.31
CA SER A 424 2.01 18.61 -0.72
C SER A 424 2.54 17.33 -0.03
N TYR A 425 1.90 16.90 1.05
CA TYR A 425 2.22 15.66 1.77
C TYR A 425 1.43 14.44 1.27
N TYR A 426 0.34 14.61 0.52
CA TYR A 426 -0.55 13.49 0.15
C TYR A 426 0.17 12.40 -0.66
N THR A 427 1.14 12.77 -1.50
CA THR A 427 1.95 11.79 -2.24
C THR A 427 2.83 10.93 -1.33
N VAL A 428 3.17 11.40 -0.12
CA VAL A 428 3.89 10.59 0.89
C VAL A 428 2.97 9.48 1.42
N LEU A 429 1.70 9.80 1.73
CA LEU A 429 0.70 8.80 2.11
C LEU A 429 0.55 7.73 1.01
N PHE A 430 0.51 8.18 -0.24
CA PHE A 430 0.46 7.27 -1.39
C PHE A 430 1.72 6.40 -1.46
N GLY A 431 2.92 6.95 -1.24
CA GLY A 431 4.15 6.18 -1.21
C GLY A 431 4.19 5.11 -0.12
N VAL A 432 3.69 5.41 1.09
CA VAL A 432 3.55 4.45 2.20
C VAL A 432 2.62 3.30 1.81
N SER A 433 1.46 3.62 1.22
CA SER A 433 0.52 2.61 0.72
C SER A 433 1.14 1.77 -0.40
N ARG A 434 1.74 2.42 -1.40
CA ARG A 434 2.31 1.77 -2.60
C ARG A 434 3.42 0.77 -2.26
N ALA A 435 4.18 1.02 -1.20
CA ALA A 435 5.20 0.09 -0.72
C ALA A 435 4.63 -1.30 -0.38
N ILE A 436 3.40 -1.35 0.15
CA ILE A 436 2.70 -2.61 0.48
C ILE A 436 2.36 -3.41 -0.78
N GLY A 437 2.32 -2.79 -1.96
CA GLY A 437 2.06 -3.46 -3.25
C GLY A 437 3.31 -3.85 -4.03
N VAL A 438 4.29 -2.95 -4.11
CA VAL A 438 5.48 -3.16 -4.94
C VAL A 438 6.52 -4.08 -4.29
N LEU A 439 6.57 -4.12 -2.94
CA LEU A 439 7.54 -4.94 -2.23
C LEU A 439 7.21 -6.44 -2.21
N PRO A 440 5.93 -6.88 -2.09
CA PRO A 440 5.57 -8.27 -2.38
C PRO A 440 6.00 -8.72 -3.77
N GLN A 441 5.77 -7.89 -4.79
CA GLN A 441 6.22 -8.22 -6.15
C GLN A 441 7.74 -8.36 -6.21
N LEU A 442 8.49 -7.45 -5.58
CA LEU A 442 9.95 -7.52 -5.56
C LEU A 442 10.45 -8.82 -4.90
N ILE A 443 9.80 -9.27 -3.83
CA ILE A 443 10.10 -10.57 -3.18
C ILE A 443 9.84 -11.72 -4.18
N ILE A 444 8.68 -11.70 -4.84
CA ILE A 444 8.29 -12.71 -5.84
C ILE A 444 9.27 -12.74 -7.01
N ASP A 445 9.69 -11.58 -7.52
CA ASP A 445 10.65 -11.47 -8.61
C ASP A 445 11.98 -12.16 -8.25
N ARG A 446 12.45 -12.00 -7.01
CA ARG A 446 13.66 -12.68 -6.52
C ARG A 446 13.42 -14.17 -6.33
N ALA A 447 12.25 -14.57 -5.83
CA ALA A 447 11.90 -15.97 -5.60
C ALA A 447 11.81 -16.76 -6.92
N PHE A 448 11.21 -16.16 -7.95
CA PHE A 448 11.11 -16.74 -9.29
C PHE A 448 12.41 -16.60 -10.09
N GLY A 449 13.36 -15.80 -9.59
CA GLY A 449 14.64 -15.56 -10.23
C GLY A 449 14.51 -14.77 -11.53
N ALA A 450 13.57 -13.81 -11.57
CA ALA A 450 13.30 -12.91 -12.69
C ALA A 450 14.62 -12.25 -13.17
N PRO A 451 14.83 -12.16 -14.50
CA PRO A 451 16.06 -11.61 -15.07
C PRO A 451 16.10 -10.09 -14.97
N ILE A 452 17.25 -9.51 -15.30
CA ILE A 452 17.38 -8.07 -15.54
C ILE A 452 16.43 -7.62 -16.66
N GLU A 453 15.73 -6.52 -16.43
CA GLU A 453 14.93 -5.86 -17.47
C GLU A 453 15.86 -5.07 -18.40
N ARG A 454 15.79 -5.34 -19.70
CA ARG A 454 16.71 -4.76 -20.69
C ARG A 454 16.07 -4.63 -22.08
N PRO A 455 15.10 -3.71 -22.27
CA PRO A 455 14.51 -3.44 -23.57
C PRO A 455 15.55 -2.93 -24.56
N LYS A 456 15.31 -3.14 -25.86
CA LYS A 456 16.14 -2.56 -26.92
C LYS A 456 15.61 -1.18 -27.30
N SER A 457 16.51 -0.21 -27.41
CA SER A 457 16.22 1.13 -27.94
C SER A 457 16.93 1.34 -29.28
N PHE A 458 16.36 2.20 -30.12
CA PHE A 458 16.93 2.62 -31.39
C PHE A 458 16.67 4.11 -31.61
N SER A 459 17.55 4.79 -32.35
CA SER A 459 17.34 6.16 -32.78
C SER A 459 16.27 6.25 -33.87
N THR A 460 15.79 7.47 -34.15
CA THR A 460 14.83 7.73 -35.24
C THR A 460 15.36 7.26 -36.60
N GLU A 461 16.63 7.53 -36.91
CA GLU A 461 17.28 7.10 -38.17
C GLU A 461 17.24 5.59 -38.28
N LYS A 462 17.52 4.90 -37.18
CA LYS A 462 17.49 3.44 -37.17
C LYS A 462 16.07 2.89 -37.31
N TRP A 463 15.07 3.54 -36.72
CA TRP A 463 13.67 3.17 -36.95
C TRP A 463 13.23 3.42 -38.39
N ILE A 464 13.72 4.45 -39.08
CA ILE A 464 13.47 4.67 -40.51
C ILE A 464 14.04 3.50 -41.32
N GLU A 465 15.27 3.05 -41.03
CA GLU A 465 15.85 1.87 -41.69
C GLU A 465 15.04 0.59 -41.43
N ILE A 466 14.60 0.39 -40.19
CA ILE A 466 13.80 -0.79 -39.79
C ILE A 466 12.44 -0.75 -40.49
N ALA A 467 11.74 0.39 -40.45
CA ALA A 467 10.41 0.56 -41.04
C ALA A 467 10.41 0.38 -42.56
N LYS A 468 11.52 0.71 -43.26
CA LYS A 468 11.67 0.44 -44.70
C LYS A 468 11.86 -1.05 -45.03
N LYS A 469 12.17 -1.89 -44.04
CA LYS A 469 12.44 -3.33 -44.19
C LYS A 469 11.32 -4.23 -43.68
N LEU A 470 10.42 -3.70 -42.84
CA LEU A 470 9.18 -4.35 -42.40
C LEU A 470 8.15 -4.30 -43.53
#